data_AF-A0A0C3DJJ1-F1
#
_entry.id   AF-A0A0C3DJJ1-F1
#
_cell.length_a   1.000
_cell.length_b   1.000
_cell.length_c   1.000
_cell.angle_alpha   90.00
_cell.angle_beta   90.00
_cell.angle_gamma   90.00
#
_symmetry.space_group_name_H-M   'P 1'
#
loop_
_entity.id
_entity.type
_entity.pdbx_description
1 polymer ?
#
loop_
_entity_poly.entity_id
_entity_poly.type
_entity_poly.pdbx_seq_one_letter_code
_entity_poly.pdbx_strand_id
1 'polypeptide(L)'
;MSLHVKSSKLLVADSAKLSPTMAGVNAERVVANAAQKITTYMDGLQNSDRIYWWRVVNIVWTQLKLVEAVVDDLPAGFIMPTHVMALQRFMPEPKLVCQTKKWPTWDLIRNATDAEFCDHPWYKLCEQGANVGQTCCSCHILGPGFIFPYASDYNHPTCGQ
;
A
#
# COMPACT_ATOMS: atom_id res chain seq x y z
N MET A 1 42.46 -52.79 1.18
CA MET A 1 41.92 -51.90 0.12
C MET A 1 40.74 -51.15 0.71
N SER A 2 40.97 -49.93 1.17
CA SER A 2 39.91 -48.99 1.56
C SER A 2 39.74 -48.00 0.43
N LEU A 3 38.50 -47.69 0.05
CA LEU A 3 38.13 -46.34 -0.38
C LEU A 3 36.64 -46.14 -0.09
N HIS A 4 36.44 -45.18 0.79
CA HIS A 4 35.21 -44.70 1.39
C HIS A 4 34.37 -44.01 0.31
N VAL A 5 33.16 -44.48 0.02
CA VAL A 5 32.20 -43.72 -0.79
C VAL A 5 31.63 -42.61 0.10
N LYS A 6 32.24 -41.43 0.05
CA LYS A 6 31.72 -40.23 0.71
C LYS A 6 30.49 -39.75 -0.06
N SER A 7 29.39 -39.70 0.67
CA SER A 7 28.14 -39.00 0.38
C SER A 7 28.40 -37.57 -0.10
N SER A 8 27.98 -37.26 -1.33
CA SER A 8 27.88 -35.89 -1.81
C SER A 8 26.50 -35.34 -1.43
N LYS A 9 26.44 -34.69 -0.27
CA LYS A 9 25.42 -33.68 0.00
C LYS A 9 25.61 -32.55 -1.02
N LEU A 10 24.68 -32.41 -1.96
CA LEU A 10 24.56 -31.21 -2.77
C LEU A 10 24.01 -30.11 -1.85
N LEU A 11 24.91 -29.34 -1.26
CA LEU A 11 24.60 -28.02 -0.72
C LEU A 11 24.51 -27.07 -1.92
N VAL A 12 23.45 -26.28 -2.03
CA VAL A 12 23.53 -24.82 -1.87
C VAL A 12 22.10 -24.34 -1.67
N ALA A 13 21.84 -23.86 -0.46
CA ALA A 13 20.75 -22.95 -0.21
C ALA A 13 21.10 -21.64 -0.91
N ASP A 14 20.30 -21.26 -1.91
CA ASP A 14 20.25 -19.89 -2.38
C ASP A 14 18.79 -19.45 -2.36
N SER A 15 18.24 -19.39 -1.14
CA SER A 15 17.22 -18.38 -0.89
C SER A 15 17.98 -17.06 -0.89
N ALA A 16 18.14 -16.50 -2.08
CA ALA A 16 18.59 -15.13 -2.26
C ALA A 16 17.74 -14.28 -1.32
N LYS A 17 18.35 -13.87 -0.22
CA LYS A 17 17.87 -12.81 0.64
C LYS A 17 17.92 -11.57 -0.26
N LEU A 18 16.86 -11.35 -1.03
CA LEU A 18 16.63 -10.10 -1.75
C LEU A 18 16.97 -9.01 -0.74
N SER A 19 17.94 -8.17 -1.08
CA SER A 19 18.34 -7.07 -0.20
C SER A 19 17.06 -6.33 0.21
N PRO A 20 16.89 -5.96 1.49
CA PRO A 20 15.68 -5.26 1.95
C PRO A 20 15.34 -4.04 1.09
N THR A 21 16.35 -3.38 0.53
CA THR A 21 16.23 -2.29 -0.45
C THR A 21 15.55 -2.71 -1.76
N MET A 22 15.88 -3.88 -2.31
CA MET A 22 15.25 -4.42 -3.53
C MET A 22 13.81 -4.89 -3.27
N ALA A 23 13.53 -5.39 -2.07
CA ALA A 23 12.18 -5.73 -1.63
C ALA A 23 11.32 -4.45 -1.50
N GLY A 24 11.78 -3.43 -0.80
CA GLY A 24 11.07 -2.15 -0.69
C GLY A 24 10.76 -1.50 -2.05
N VAL A 25 11.75 -1.41 -2.94
CA VAL A 25 11.55 -0.85 -4.28
C VAL A 25 10.53 -1.65 -5.10
N ASN A 26 10.44 -2.97 -4.90
CA ASN A 26 9.43 -3.76 -5.60
C ASN A 26 8.02 -3.53 -5.02
N ALA A 27 7.90 -3.39 -3.70
CA ALA A 27 6.64 -3.16 -3.00
C ALA A 27 6.08 -1.78 -3.37
N GLU A 28 6.90 -0.74 -3.37
CA GLU A 28 6.52 0.61 -3.81
C GLU A 28 5.96 0.61 -5.24
N ARG A 29 6.61 -0.11 -6.16
CA ARG A 29 6.15 -0.21 -7.56
C ARG A 29 4.83 -0.96 -7.67
N VAL A 30 4.62 -1.99 -6.85
CA VAL A 30 3.34 -2.70 -6.77
C VAL A 30 2.24 -1.75 -6.29
N VAL A 31 2.48 -1.00 -5.20
CA VAL A 31 1.52 -0.02 -4.67
C VAL A 31 1.21 1.06 -5.69
N ALA A 32 2.23 1.64 -6.33
CA ALA A 32 2.03 2.68 -7.34
C ALA A 32 1.19 2.18 -8.53
N ASN A 33 1.45 0.97 -9.03
CA ASN A 33 0.69 0.37 -10.13
C ASN A 33 -0.76 0.06 -9.70
N ALA A 34 -0.94 -0.52 -8.51
CA ALA A 34 -2.24 -0.80 -7.95
C ALA A 34 -3.06 0.50 -7.80
N ALA A 35 -2.46 1.53 -7.19
CA ALA A 35 -3.07 2.84 -7.01
C ALA A 35 -3.48 3.47 -8.35
N GLN A 36 -2.62 3.43 -9.36
CA GLN A 36 -2.92 3.95 -10.70
C GLN A 36 -4.09 3.21 -11.36
N LYS A 37 -4.09 1.87 -11.31
CA LYS A 37 -5.19 1.05 -11.84
C LYS A 37 -6.49 1.36 -11.13
N ILE A 38 -6.47 1.44 -9.80
CA ILE A 38 -7.65 1.78 -9.00
C ILE A 38 -8.24 3.10 -9.48
N THR A 39 -7.44 4.17 -9.57
CA THR A 39 -7.89 5.48 -10.04
C THR A 39 -8.50 5.38 -11.44
N THR A 40 -7.81 4.71 -12.37
CA THR A 40 -8.26 4.56 -13.76
C THR A 40 -9.64 3.88 -13.85
N TYR A 41 -9.85 2.80 -13.10
CA TYR A 41 -11.13 2.06 -13.10
C TYR A 41 -12.23 2.81 -12.35
N MET A 42 -11.88 3.52 -11.27
CA MET A 42 -12.83 4.35 -10.53
C MET A 42 -13.30 5.55 -11.36
N ASP A 43 -12.44 6.17 -12.16
CA ASP A 43 -12.80 7.28 -13.05
C ASP A 43 -13.79 6.82 -14.13
N GLY A 44 -13.63 5.60 -14.62
CA GLY A 44 -14.53 4.99 -15.60
C GLY A 44 -15.97 4.75 -15.11
N LEU A 45 -16.26 4.86 -13.80
CA LEU A 45 -17.58 4.55 -13.23
C LEU A 45 -18.69 5.56 -13.57
N GLN A 46 -18.34 6.83 -13.81
CA GLN A 46 -19.33 7.93 -13.84
C GLN A 46 -20.43 7.79 -14.91
N ASN A 47 -20.16 7.08 -16.01
CA ASN A 47 -21.10 6.94 -17.12
C ASN A 47 -21.20 5.49 -17.63
N SER A 48 -20.89 4.51 -16.78
CA SER A 48 -20.80 3.11 -17.17
C SER A 48 -22.00 2.28 -16.69
N ASP A 49 -22.24 1.15 -17.35
CA ASP A 49 -23.31 0.22 -16.96
C ASP A 49 -22.97 -0.62 -15.70
N ARG A 50 -23.96 -1.36 -15.21
CA ARG A 50 -23.78 -2.25 -14.03
C ARG A 50 -22.79 -3.40 -14.27
N ILE A 51 -22.60 -3.83 -15.51
CA ILE A 51 -21.65 -4.91 -15.84
C ILE A 51 -20.22 -4.39 -15.64
N TYR A 52 -19.96 -3.16 -16.07
CA TYR A 52 -18.71 -2.47 -15.83
C TYR A 52 -18.48 -2.25 -14.34
N TRP A 53 -19.51 -1.85 -13.58
CA TRP A 53 -19.40 -1.68 -12.12
C TRP A 53 -18.97 -2.97 -11.43
N TRP A 54 -19.52 -4.12 -11.83
CA TRP A 54 -19.08 -5.43 -11.35
C TRP A 54 -17.62 -5.72 -11.64
N ARG A 55 -17.18 -5.40 -12.86
CA ARG A 55 -15.78 -5.56 -13.25
C ARG A 55 -14.87 -4.69 -12.39
N VAL A 56 -15.24 -3.42 -12.16
CA VAL A 56 -14.48 -2.48 -11.33
C VAL A 56 -14.36 -2.99 -9.89
N VAL A 57 -15.46 -3.46 -9.27
CA VAL A 57 -15.42 -4.06 -7.92
C VAL A 57 -14.38 -5.17 -7.85
N ASN A 58 -14.38 -6.11 -8.79
CA ASN A 58 -13.43 -7.22 -8.77
C ASN A 58 -11.99 -6.75 -8.96
N ILE A 59 -11.75 -5.86 -9.94
CA ILE A 59 -10.39 -5.39 -10.24
C ILE A 59 -9.82 -4.58 -9.09
N VAL A 60 -10.58 -3.63 -8.55
CA VAL A 60 -10.16 -2.78 -7.43
C VAL A 60 -9.90 -3.63 -6.20
N TRP A 61 -10.74 -4.64 -5.92
CA TRP A 61 -10.51 -5.59 -4.83
C TRP A 61 -9.21 -6.37 -5.03
N THR A 62 -8.96 -6.88 -6.23
CA THR A 62 -7.70 -7.56 -6.54
C THR A 62 -6.50 -6.65 -6.35
N GLN A 63 -6.56 -5.40 -6.80
CA GLN A 63 -5.46 -4.45 -6.58
C GLN A 63 -5.24 -4.16 -5.10
N LEU A 64 -6.32 -4.01 -4.32
CA LEU A 64 -6.23 -3.84 -2.87
C LEU A 64 -5.55 -5.04 -2.20
N LYS A 65 -5.89 -6.27 -2.60
CA LYS A 65 -5.23 -7.49 -2.08
C LYS A 65 -3.75 -7.60 -2.46
N LEU A 66 -3.35 -7.06 -3.61
CA LEU A 66 -1.93 -6.96 -3.95
C LEU A 66 -1.20 -5.99 -3.02
N VAL A 67 -1.82 -4.86 -2.68
CA VAL A 67 -1.24 -3.92 -1.71
C VAL A 67 -1.14 -4.54 -0.32
N GLU A 68 -2.20 -5.19 0.16
CA GLU A 68 -2.19 -5.89 1.46
C GLU A 68 -1.04 -6.91 1.55
N ALA A 69 -0.71 -7.58 0.45
CA ALA A 69 0.34 -8.60 0.43
C ALA A 69 1.77 -8.03 0.48
N VAL A 70 1.97 -6.75 0.16
CA VAL A 70 3.30 -6.12 0.08
C VAL A 70 3.46 -4.96 1.06
N VAL A 71 2.43 -4.64 1.84
CA VAL A 71 2.45 -3.45 2.73
C VAL A 71 3.53 -3.55 3.80
N ASP A 72 3.82 -4.76 4.28
CA ASP A 72 4.86 -5.02 5.29
C ASP A 72 6.28 -4.95 4.70
N ASP A 73 6.41 -5.03 3.38
CA ASP A 73 7.70 -4.89 2.67
C ASP A 73 8.01 -3.43 2.29
N LEU A 74 7.06 -2.51 2.50
CA LEU A 74 7.26 -1.10 2.19
C LEU A 74 8.25 -0.47 3.16
N PRO A 75 9.11 0.46 2.68
CA PRO A 75 10.02 1.15 3.56
C PRO A 75 9.27 2.05 4.54
N ALA A 76 9.87 2.24 5.71
CA ALA A 76 9.37 3.20 6.67
C ALA A 76 9.37 4.61 6.06
N GLY A 77 8.38 5.41 6.44
CA GLY A 77 8.13 6.73 5.87
C GLY A 77 7.38 6.70 4.54
N PHE A 78 7.12 5.53 3.94
CA PHE A 78 6.31 5.45 2.74
C PHE A 78 4.90 6.01 3.00
N ILE A 79 4.46 6.88 2.10
CA ILE A 79 3.15 7.52 2.16
C ILE A 79 2.18 6.71 1.30
N MET A 80 1.30 5.95 1.96
CA MET A 80 0.25 5.21 1.27
C MET A 80 -0.74 6.16 0.60
N PRO A 81 -1.13 5.93 -0.67
CA PRO A 81 -2.14 6.75 -1.32
C PRO A 81 -3.50 6.70 -0.59
N THR A 82 -4.14 7.86 -0.43
CA THR A 82 -5.38 8.03 0.34
C THR A 82 -6.51 7.14 -0.15
N HIS A 83 -6.70 7.05 -1.47
CA HIS A 83 -7.74 6.23 -2.08
C HIS A 83 -7.52 4.74 -1.83
N VAL A 84 -6.28 4.29 -1.67
CA VAL A 84 -5.96 2.90 -1.31
C VAL A 84 -6.35 2.61 0.15
N MET A 85 -6.07 3.53 1.07
CA MET A 85 -6.53 3.43 2.46
C MET A 85 -8.07 3.49 2.57
N ALA A 86 -8.69 4.37 1.78
CA ALA A 86 -10.15 4.46 1.72
C ALA A 86 -10.79 3.18 1.21
N LEU A 87 -10.17 2.50 0.25
CA LEU A 87 -10.62 1.19 -0.18
C LEU A 87 -10.45 0.13 0.90
N GLN A 88 -9.31 0.11 1.59
CA GLN A 88 -9.10 -0.83 2.70
C GLN A 88 -10.20 -0.70 3.76
N ARG A 89 -10.61 0.53 4.08
CA ARG A 89 -11.60 0.82 5.12
C ARG A 89 -13.04 0.58 4.67
N PHE A 90 -13.39 0.99 3.45
CA PHE A 90 -14.79 1.09 3.00
C PHE A 90 -15.17 0.09 1.91
N MET A 91 -14.21 -0.59 1.27
CA MET A 91 -14.53 -1.51 0.20
C MET A 91 -15.07 -2.83 0.77
N PRO A 92 -16.34 -3.18 0.48
CA PRO A 92 -16.85 -4.51 0.80
C PRO A 92 -16.23 -5.57 -0.10
N GLU A 93 -16.16 -6.80 0.40
CA GLU A 93 -15.79 -7.95 -0.42
C GLU A 93 -16.73 -8.07 -1.65
N PRO A 94 -16.22 -8.44 -2.84
CA PRO A 94 -17.04 -8.61 -4.03
C PRO A 94 -18.23 -9.55 -3.82
N LYS A 95 -18.05 -10.60 -3.02
CA LYS A 95 -19.13 -11.54 -2.66
C LYS A 95 -20.26 -10.86 -1.88
N LEU A 96 -19.93 -9.95 -0.98
CA LEU A 96 -20.91 -9.19 -0.21
C LEU A 96 -21.67 -8.20 -1.10
N VAL A 97 -20.97 -7.56 -2.05
CA VAL A 97 -21.62 -6.73 -3.07
C VAL A 97 -22.62 -7.59 -3.86
N CYS A 98 -22.23 -8.80 -4.29
CA CYS A 98 -23.09 -9.72 -5.06
C CYS A 98 -24.37 -10.07 -4.30
N GLN A 99 -24.23 -10.36 -3.01
CA GLN A 99 -25.35 -10.78 -2.16
C GLN A 99 -26.29 -9.61 -1.84
N THR A 100 -25.74 -8.47 -1.45
CA THR A 100 -26.52 -7.33 -0.98
C THR A 100 -27.02 -6.43 -2.10
N LYS A 101 -26.41 -6.53 -3.30
CA LYS A 101 -26.60 -5.60 -4.43
C LYS A 101 -26.37 -4.13 -4.04
N LYS A 102 -25.63 -3.88 -2.96
CA LYS A 102 -25.21 -2.55 -2.52
C LYS A 102 -23.82 -2.28 -3.04
N TRP A 103 -23.69 -1.23 -3.83
CA TRP A 103 -22.41 -0.82 -4.38
C TRP A 103 -21.52 -0.19 -3.30
N PRO A 104 -20.20 -0.30 -3.42
CA PRO A 104 -19.28 0.48 -2.58
C PRO A 104 -19.60 1.97 -2.67
N THR A 105 -19.33 2.70 -1.59
CA THR A 105 -19.49 4.15 -1.54
C THR A 105 -18.35 4.83 -2.31
N TRP A 106 -18.37 4.69 -3.64
CA TRP A 106 -17.31 5.16 -4.54
C TRP A 106 -17.02 6.66 -4.41
N ASP A 107 -18.05 7.47 -4.14
CA ASP A 107 -17.89 8.91 -3.94
C ASP A 107 -17.11 9.21 -2.65
N LEU A 108 -17.33 8.46 -1.57
CA LEU A 108 -16.55 8.60 -0.33
C LEU A 108 -15.10 8.17 -0.56
N ILE A 109 -14.90 7.07 -1.29
CA ILE A 109 -13.55 6.57 -1.59
C ILE A 109 -12.77 7.57 -2.48
N ARG A 110 -13.44 8.18 -3.46
CA ARG A 110 -12.82 9.12 -4.40
C ARG A 110 -12.47 10.44 -3.75
N ASN A 111 -13.35 10.94 -2.88
CA ASN A 111 -13.19 12.25 -2.25
C ASN A 111 -12.50 12.16 -0.88
N ALA A 112 -11.99 10.99 -0.52
CA ALA A 112 -11.22 10.75 0.68
C ALA A 112 -10.01 11.70 0.76
N THR A 113 -9.76 12.22 1.95
CA THR A 113 -8.66 13.13 2.25
C THR A 113 -7.74 12.53 3.31
N ASP A 114 -6.46 12.90 3.30
CA ASP A 114 -5.47 12.36 4.25
C ASP A 114 -5.87 12.58 5.71
N ALA A 115 -6.56 13.68 6.01
CA ALA A 115 -7.03 14.00 7.36
C ALA A 115 -8.00 12.95 7.93
N GLU A 116 -8.75 12.27 7.06
CA GLU A 116 -9.72 11.22 7.46
C GLU A 116 -9.05 9.87 7.77
N PHE A 117 -7.76 9.72 7.44
CA PHE A 117 -7.02 8.46 7.56
C PHE A 117 -5.79 8.57 8.46
N CYS A 118 -5.65 9.65 9.24
CA CYS A 118 -4.54 9.79 10.18
C CYS A 118 -4.46 8.64 11.23
N ASP A 119 -5.59 7.96 11.49
CA ASP A 119 -5.72 6.80 12.39
C ASP A 119 -5.48 5.45 11.68
N HIS A 120 -5.29 5.45 10.37
CA HIS A 120 -5.21 4.23 9.58
C HIS A 120 -3.83 3.55 9.76
N PRO A 121 -3.76 2.21 9.88
CA PRO A 121 -2.49 1.51 10.12
C PRO A 121 -1.47 1.66 8.99
N TRP A 122 -1.92 1.99 7.78
CA TRP A 122 -1.05 2.28 6.63
C TRP A 122 -0.75 3.76 6.44
N TYR A 123 -1.30 4.63 7.29
CA TYR A 123 -1.02 6.05 7.24
C TYR A 123 0.39 6.30 7.78
N LYS A 124 1.28 6.73 6.89
CA LYS A 124 2.70 6.98 7.16
C LYS A 124 3.32 5.83 7.95
N LEU A 125 3.66 4.73 7.25
CA LEU A 125 4.26 3.53 7.86
C LEU A 125 5.48 3.95 8.69
N CYS A 126 5.30 4.15 9.99
CA CYS A 126 6.34 4.66 10.87
C CYS A 126 7.46 3.63 10.97
N GLU A 127 8.68 4.08 11.21
CA GLU A 127 9.81 3.21 11.54
C GLU A 127 9.45 2.35 12.76
N GLN A 128 9.02 1.12 12.51
CA GLN A 128 8.90 0.08 13.53
C GLN A 128 10.30 -0.45 13.82
N GLY A 129 11.13 0.37 14.44
CA GLY A 129 12.50 0.03 14.80
C GLY A 129 12.94 0.83 16.00
N ALA A 130 12.69 0.27 17.20
CA ALA A 130 13.24 0.67 18.50
C ALA A 130 13.19 2.19 18.77
N ASN A 131 12.32 2.70 19.63
CA ASN A 131 12.63 2.87 21.06
C ASN A 131 11.33 3.20 21.82
N VAL A 132 11.26 2.74 23.05
CA VAL A 132 10.26 3.10 24.05
C VAL A 132 10.13 4.63 24.14
N GLY A 133 8.91 5.13 23.93
CA GLY A 133 8.52 6.48 24.34
C GLY A 133 8.88 7.61 23.38
N GLN A 134 8.30 7.63 22.19
CA GLN A 134 8.12 8.88 21.45
C GLN A 134 6.74 8.91 20.82
N THR A 135 6.02 9.97 21.20
CA THR A 135 4.68 10.33 20.77
C THR A 135 4.57 10.26 19.26
N CYS A 136 3.58 9.50 18.80
CA CYS A 136 3.06 9.54 17.43
C CYS A 136 3.07 10.99 16.93
N CYS A 137 3.69 11.23 15.77
CA CYS A 137 3.77 12.55 15.16
C CYS A 137 2.39 13.20 15.18
N SER A 138 2.21 14.10 16.13
CA SER A 138 0.95 14.77 16.37
C SER A 138 0.55 15.46 15.08
N CYS A 139 -0.64 15.13 14.59
CA CYS A 139 -1.26 15.79 13.45
C CYS A 139 -1.51 17.26 13.82
N HIS A 140 -0.49 18.10 13.68
CA HIS A 140 -0.70 19.53 13.69
C HIS A 140 -1.31 19.89 12.34
N ILE A 141 -2.59 20.22 12.39
CA ILE A 141 -3.36 20.83 11.30
C ILE A 141 -2.57 22.05 10.82
N LEU A 142 -1.89 21.92 9.67
CA LEU A 142 -1.44 23.07 8.89
C LEU A 142 -2.56 23.38 7.89
N GLY A 143 -3.06 24.61 7.94
CA GLY A 143 -4.26 25.08 7.25
C GLY A 143 -4.21 25.00 5.71
N PRO A 144 -5.27 25.45 5.04
CA PRO A 144 -5.51 25.18 3.63
C PRO A 144 -4.54 25.98 2.76
N GLY A 145 -3.72 25.29 1.95
CA GLY A 145 -2.85 25.95 0.97
C GLY A 145 -1.68 25.16 0.42
N PHE A 146 -1.39 23.94 0.90
CA PHE A 146 -0.25 23.18 0.39
C PHE A 146 -0.62 22.35 -0.84
N ILE A 147 -0.24 22.88 -2.01
CA ILE A 147 -0.04 22.10 -3.23
C ILE A 147 1.24 21.29 -3.02
N PHE A 148 1.18 19.96 -3.07
CA PHE A 148 2.38 19.15 -3.29
C PHE A 148 2.56 18.95 -4.79
N PRO A 149 3.54 19.60 -5.44
CA PRO A 149 4.00 19.16 -6.73
C PRO A 149 4.85 17.90 -6.54
N TYR A 150 4.64 16.93 -7.41
CA TYR A 150 5.56 15.82 -7.63
C TYR A 150 6.92 16.40 -8.01
N ALA A 151 7.92 16.34 -7.12
CA ALA A 151 9.31 16.64 -7.45
C ALA A 151 10.25 15.93 -6.46
N SER A 152 11.14 15.13 -7.04
CA SER A 152 12.37 14.62 -6.43
C SER A 152 13.24 15.73 -5.83
N ASP A 153 14.19 15.30 -5.00
CA ASP A 153 15.43 15.98 -4.58
C ASP A 153 15.51 16.55 -3.15
N TYR A 154 16.34 15.85 -2.37
CA TYR A 154 17.25 16.30 -1.30
C TYR A 154 16.76 16.66 0.12
N ASN A 155 17.63 16.19 1.04
CA ASN A 155 18.02 16.77 2.32
C ASN A 155 17.19 16.47 3.58
N HIS A 156 17.66 15.42 4.25
CA HIS A 156 17.74 15.27 5.70
C HIS A 156 17.94 16.62 6.45
N PRO A 157 17.09 16.98 7.41
CA PRO A 157 17.48 17.83 8.51
C PRO A 157 17.91 16.95 9.68
N THR A 158 19.20 17.04 10.02
CA THR A 158 19.73 16.57 11.31
C THR A 158 18.92 17.17 12.45
N CYS A 159 18.34 16.30 13.28
CA CYS A 159 17.87 16.67 14.61
C CYS A 159 19.09 17.08 15.44
N GLY A 160 19.12 18.33 15.92
CA GLY A 160 20.26 18.88 16.65
C GLY A 160 19.82 19.92 17.67
N GLN A 161 19.89 19.48 18.94
CA GLN A 161 19.98 20.18 20.23
C GLN A 161 18.78 20.97 20.75
#